data_AF-A0A963UWY2-F1
#
_entry.id   AF-A0A963UWY2-F1
#
_cell.length_a   1.000
_cell.length_b   1.000
_cell.length_c   1.000
_cell.angle_alpha   90.00
_cell.angle_beta   90.00
_cell.angle_gamma   90.00
#
_symmetry.space_group_name_H-M   'P 1'
#
loop_
_entity.id
_entity.type
_entity.pdbx_description
1 polymer ?
#
loop_
_entity_poly.entity_id
_entity_poly.type
_entity_poly.pdbx_seq_one_letter_code
_entity_poly.pdbx_strand_id
1 'polypeptide(L)'
;MAGAKTEKGGIAAAAAVVPLTEIERDILADFVGWLSGYHDRLVANLVEQLIEANKVNQRAAETAAASGEVEALAAEVAAELARAITKHGPMRSAHEGWSVILEELEELRDHVRADTGRGPEARKEALQIAAMGLRYAMDLCGGGADGA
;
A
#
# COMPACT_ATOMS: atom_id res chain seq x y z
N MET A 1 27.81 -37.80 -71.47
CA MET A 1 27.67 -36.35 -71.24
C MET A 1 26.96 -36.15 -69.90
N ALA A 2 27.39 -35.38 -68.92
CA ALA A 2 28.63 -34.71 -68.57
C ALA A 2 28.52 -34.51 -67.03
N GLY A 3 29.58 -34.80 -66.27
CA GLY A 3 29.59 -34.63 -64.82
C GLY A 3 29.85 -33.17 -64.45
N ALA A 4 29.04 -32.62 -63.55
CA ALA A 4 29.26 -31.30 -62.96
C ALA A 4 29.95 -31.45 -61.60
N LYS A 5 31.24 -31.08 -61.56
CA LYS A 5 32.00 -30.87 -60.32
C LYS A 5 31.60 -29.51 -59.74
N THR A 6 31.10 -29.49 -58.51
CA THR A 6 30.99 -28.26 -57.71
C THR A 6 32.26 -28.08 -56.90
N GLU A 7 33.08 -27.10 -57.26
CA GLU A 7 34.24 -26.66 -56.47
C GLU A 7 33.77 -25.91 -55.21
N LYS A 8 34.11 -26.44 -54.03
CA LYS A 8 34.02 -25.72 -52.76
C LYS A 8 35.17 -24.71 -52.69
N GLY A 9 34.95 -23.49 -53.18
CA GLY A 9 35.82 -22.35 -52.94
C GLY A 9 35.67 -21.87 -51.50
N GLY A 10 36.46 -22.43 -50.58
CA GLY A 10 36.58 -21.91 -49.21
C GLY A 10 37.31 -20.57 -49.23
N ILE A 11 36.61 -19.47 -48.93
CA ILE A 11 37.24 -18.17 -48.70
C ILE A 11 37.81 -18.17 -47.29
N ALA A 12 39.01 -18.73 -47.12
CA ALA A 12 39.80 -18.54 -45.91
C ALA A 12 40.42 -17.14 -45.94
N ALA A 13 39.61 -16.12 -45.63
CA ALA A 13 40.14 -14.79 -45.36
C ALA A 13 40.78 -14.80 -43.96
N ALA A 14 42.06 -15.15 -43.89
CA ALA A 14 42.88 -14.85 -42.73
C ALA A 14 43.03 -13.32 -42.66
N ALA A 15 42.14 -12.66 -41.93
CA ALA A 15 42.30 -11.25 -41.61
C ALA A 15 43.60 -11.12 -40.80
N ALA A 16 44.63 -10.56 -41.42
CA ALA A 16 45.87 -10.23 -40.73
C ALA A 16 45.53 -9.21 -39.64
N VAL A 17 45.59 -9.64 -38.38
CA VAL A 17 45.45 -8.75 -37.23
C VAL A 17 46.69 -7.86 -37.20
N VAL A 18 46.56 -6.64 -37.70
CA VAL A 18 47.62 -5.63 -37.57
C VAL A 18 47.72 -5.27 -36.08
N PRO A 19 48.90 -5.39 -35.46
CA PRO A 19 49.07 -5.06 -34.06
C PRO A 19 48.91 -3.55 -33.85
N LEU A 20 48.14 -3.17 -32.84
CA LEU A 20 47.96 -1.77 -32.45
C LEU A 20 49.28 -1.16 -31.97
N THR A 21 49.49 0.11 -32.30
CA THR A 21 50.56 0.94 -31.74
C THR A 21 50.31 1.20 -30.24
N GLU A 22 51.35 1.64 -29.53
CA GLU A 22 51.25 1.96 -28.10
C GLU A 22 50.25 3.07 -27.82
N ILE A 23 50.25 4.14 -28.63
CA ILE A 23 49.31 5.27 -28.54
C ILE A 23 47.87 4.80 -28.76
N GLU A 24 47.62 3.93 -29.75
CA GLU A 24 46.28 3.39 -30.01
C GLU A 24 45.79 2.50 -28.86
N ARG A 25 46.69 1.74 -28.21
CA ARG A 25 46.34 0.96 -27.02
C ARG A 25 45.95 1.84 -25.84
N ASP A 26 46.67 2.93 -25.61
CA ASP A 26 46.37 3.87 -24.53
C ASP A 26 45.02 4.58 -24.75
N ILE A 27 44.76 5.05 -25.97
CA ILE A 27 43.46 5.65 -26.34
C ILE A 27 42.30 4.66 -26.16
N LEU A 28 42.50 3.40 -26.56
CA LEU A 28 41.49 2.36 -26.36
C LEU A 28 41.29 2.03 -24.88
N ALA A 29 42.35 2.00 -24.08
CA ALA A 29 42.25 1.77 -22.64
C ALA A 29 41.47 2.90 -21.95
N ASP A 30 41.76 4.16 -22.27
CA ASP A 30 41.02 5.33 -21.75
C ASP A 30 39.55 5.31 -22.17
N PHE A 31 39.26 4.99 -23.43
CA PHE A 31 37.90 4.91 -23.94
C PHE A 31 37.10 3.77 -23.29
N VAL A 32 37.71 2.60 -23.08
CA VAL A 32 37.09 1.47 -22.36
C VAL A 32 36.83 1.82 -20.90
N GLY A 33 37.76 2.53 -20.24
CA GLY A 33 37.57 3.04 -18.89
C GLY A 33 36.42 4.04 -18.79
N TRP A 34 36.35 4.99 -19.73
CA TRP A 34 35.26 5.96 -19.82
C TRP A 34 33.91 5.30 -20.07
N LEU A 35 33.84 4.32 -20.99
CA LEU A 35 32.62 3.56 -21.27
C LEU A 35 32.16 2.74 -20.06
N SER A 36 33.08 2.10 -19.34
CA SER A 36 32.78 1.35 -18.11
C SER A 36 32.22 2.29 -17.03
N GLY A 37 32.88 3.42 -16.78
CA GLY A 37 32.39 4.41 -15.81
C GLY A 37 31.09 5.11 -16.24
N TYR A 38 30.80 5.20 -17.54
CA TYR A 38 29.51 5.65 -18.04
C TYR A 38 28.42 4.59 -17.79
N HIS A 39 28.71 3.31 -18.07
CA HIS A 39 27.81 2.20 -17.80
C HIS A 39 27.48 2.08 -16.31
N ASP A 40 28.48 2.13 -15.43
CA ASP A 40 28.30 2.03 -13.97
C ASP A 40 27.39 3.13 -13.44
N ARG A 41 27.57 4.38 -13.91
CA ARG A 41 26.70 5.52 -13.54
C ARG A 41 25.26 5.35 -14.04
N LEU A 42 25.08 4.87 -15.27
CA LEU A 42 23.74 4.60 -15.79
C LEU A 42 23.03 3.50 -15.00
N VAL A 43 23.73 2.42 -14.69
CA VAL A 43 23.18 1.31 -13.89
C VAL A 43 22.86 1.79 -12.47
N ALA A 44 23.74 2.55 -11.82
CA ALA A 44 23.49 3.11 -10.50
C ALA A 44 22.23 3.99 -10.47
N ASN A 45 22.12 4.93 -11.42
CA ASN A 45 20.94 5.80 -11.52
C ASN A 45 19.65 5.01 -11.75
N LEU A 46 19.69 3.99 -12.62
CA LEU A 46 18.52 3.13 -12.87
C LEU A 46 18.13 2.33 -11.63
N VAL A 47 19.10 1.79 -10.90
CA VAL A 47 18.85 1.05 -9.66
C VAL A 47 18.24 1.98 -8.60
N GLU A 48 18.75 3.20 -8.43
CA GLU A 48 18.16 4.19 -7.52
C GLU A 48 16.72 4.53 -7.90
N GLN A 49 16.45 4.77 -9.19
CA GLN A 49 15.09 5.03 -9.67
C GLN A 49 14.14 3.85 -9.41
N LEU A 50 14.60 2.62 -9.64
CA LEU A 50 13.82 1.42 -9.37
C LEU A 50 13.55 1.23 -7.87
N ILE A 51 14.54 1.53 -7.02
CA ILE A 51 14.37 1.49 -5.56
C ILE A 51 13.31 2.49 -5.11
N GLU A 52 13.38 3.74 -5.58
CA GLU A 52 12.40 4.77 -5.24
C GLU A 52 10.99 4.42 -5.75
N ALA A 53 10.87 3.91 -6.98
CA ALA A 53 9.60 3.44 -7.52
C ALA A 53 8.99 2.30 -6.68
N ASN A 54 9.82 1.35 -6.24
CA ASN A 54 9.36 0.25 -5.39
C ASN A 54 8.87 0.75 -4.01
N LYS A 55 9.56 1.73 -3.40
CA LYS A 55 9.11 2.35 -2.14
C LYS A 55 7.75 3.01 -2.27
N VAL A 56 7.49 3.71 -3.39
CA VAL A 56 6.18 4.32 -3.66
C VAL A 56 5.08 3.25 -3.77
N ASN A 57 5.35 2.16 -4.50
CA ASN A 57 4.40 1.05 -4.64
C ASN A 57 4.10 0.37 -3.30
N GLN A 58 5.11 0.18 -2.45
CA GLN A 58 4.94 -0.39 -1.11
C GLN A 58 4.04 0.49 -0.23
N ARG A 59 4.28 1.81 -0.19
CA ARG A 59 3.44 2.75 0.56
C ARG A 59 1.99 2.78 0.06
N ALA A 60 1.79 2.70 -1.26
CA ALA A 60 0.46 2.64 -1.85
C ALA A 60 -0.28 1.35 -1.45
N ALA A 61 0.42 0.21 -1.45
CA ALA A 61 -0.14 -1.07 -1.01
C ALA A 61 -0.51 -1.06 0.49
N GLU A 62 0.35 -0.52 1.34
CA GLU A 62 0.07 -0.35 2.78
C GLU A 62 -1.15 0.55 3.01
N THR A 63 -1.26 1.65 2.27
CA THR A 63 -2.41 2.57 2.36
C THR A 63 -3.71 1.88 1.94
N ALA A 64 -3.68 1.12 0.84
CA ALA A 64 -4.84 0.37 0.36
C ALA A 64 -5.28 -0.76 1.32
N ALA A 65 -4.31 -1.42 1.97
CA ALA A 65 -4.61 -2.41 2.99
C ALA A 65 -5.27 -1.76 4.22
N ALA A 66 -4.72 -0.64 4.69
CA ALA A 66 -5.27 0.11 5.82
C ALA A 66 -6.68 0.64 5.52
N SER A 67 -6.95 1.13 4.30
CA SER A 67 -8.30 1.57 3.92
C SER A 67 -9.31 0.42 3.93
N GLY A 68 -8.91 -0.77 3.46
CA GLY A 68 -9.78 -1.95 3.49
C GLY A 68 -10.15 -2.40 4.91
N GLU A 69 -9.21 -2.33 5.86
CA GLU A 69 -9.50 -2.62 7.28
C GLU A 69 -10.46 -1.59 7.89
N VAL A 70 -10.27 -0.30 7.59
CA VAL A 70 -11.17 0.77 8.04
C VAL A 70 -12.58 0.59 7.48
N GLU A 71 -12.71 0.24 6.21
CA GLU A 71 -14.01 -0.02 5.57
C GLU A 71 -14.73 -1.21 6.23
N ALA A 72 -14.01 -2.28 6.55
CA ALA A 72 -14.56 -3.44 7.26
C ALA A 72 -15.08 -3.06 8.65
N LEU A 73 -14.29 -2.30 9.43
CA LEU A 73 -14.71 -1.80 10.75
C LEU A 73 -15.91 -0.86 10.65
N ALA A 74 -15.94 0.03 9.66
CA ALA A 74 -17.06 0.94 9.43
C ALA A 74 -18.35 0.16 9.13
N ALA A 75 -18.27 -0.94 8.37
CA ALA A 75 -19.41 -1.81 8.11
C ALA A 75 -19.94 -2.47 9.39
N GLU A 76 -19.06 -2.87 10.31
CA GLU A 76 -19.47 -3.43 11.60
C GLU A 76 -20.11 -2.40 12.52
N VAL A 77 -19.59 -1.17 12.56
CA VAL A 77 -20.22 -0.05 13.26
C VAL A 77 -21.61 0.24 12.69
N ALA A 78 -21.76 0.25 11.36
CA ALA A 78 -23.06 0.44 10.72
C ALA A 78 -24.05 -0.68 11.08
N ALA A 79 -23.58 -1.92 11.19
CA ALA A 79 -24.41 -3.05 11.60
C ALA A 79 -24.84 -2.94 13.07
N GLU A 80 -23.96 -2.52 13.98
CA GLU A 80 -24.31 -2.26 15.39
C GLU A 80 -25.30 -1.10 15.52
N LEU A 81 -25.09 -0.01 14.78
CA LEU A 81 -26.03 1.09 14.71
C LEU A 81 -27.41 0.56 14.29
N ALA A 82 -27.53 -0.16 13.17
CA ALA A 82 -28.80 -0.71 12.71
C ALA A 82 -29.50 -1.60 13.75
N ARG A 83 -28.74 -2.42 14.51
CA ARG A 83 -29.27 -3.19 15.65
C ARG A 83 -29.83 -2.28 16.73
N ALA A 84 -29.09 -1.26 17.15
CA ALA A 84 -29.53 -0.31 18.17
C ALA A 84 -30.78 0.48 17.74
N ILE A 85 -30.87 0.93 16.48
CA ILE A 85 -32.06 1.57 15.90
C ILE A 85 -33.28 0.65 16.00
N THR A 86 -33.09 -0.64 15.76
CA THR A 86 -34.18 -1.62 15.77
C THR A 86 -34.64 -1.93 17.20
N LYS A 87 -33.70 -2.00 18.14
CA LYS A 87 -33.95 -2.40 19.53
C LYS A 87 -34.44 -1.24 20.40
N HIS A 88 -34.02 -0.01 20.10
CA HIS A 88 -34.28 1.18 20.91
C HIS A 88 -34.89 2.30 20.06
N GLY A 89 -35.80 3.07 20.66
CA GLY A 89 -36.34 4.26 20.01
C GLY A 89 -35.27 5.36 19.78
N PRO A 90 -35.62 6.45 19.09
CA PRO A 90 -34.73 7.60 18.96
C PRO A 90 -34.39 8.21 20.33
N MET A 91 -33.17 8.70 20.50
CA MET A 91 -32.75 9.47 21.67
C MET A 91 -33.59 10.75 21.77
N ARG A 92 -34.13 11.04 22.96
CA ARG A 92 -35.04 12.18 23.19
C ARG A 92 -34.32 13.42 23.72
N SER A 93 -33.11 13.26 24.24
CA SER A 93 -32.32 14.37 24.79
C SER A 93 -30.83 14.11 24.76
N ALA A 94 -30.04 15.20 24.80
CA ALA A 94 -28.59 15.13 24.93
C ALA A 94 -28.14 14.38 26.20
N HIS A 95 -28.89 14.49 27.30
CA HIS A 95 -28.58 13.76 28.53
C HIS A 95 -28.77 12.26 28.36
N GLU A 96 -29.87 11.83 27.74
CA GLU A 96 -30.11 10.41 27.43
C GLU A 96 -29.02 9.86 26.50
N GLY A 97 -28.71 10.56 25.40
CA GLY A 97 -27.68 10.12 24.47
C GLY A 97 -26.29 10.04 25.11
N TRP A 98 -25.94 11.02 25.96
CA TRP A 98 -24.69 10.98 26.73
C TRP A 98 -24.67 9.81 27.72
N SER A 99 -25.76 9.56 28.44
CA SER A 99 -25.85 8.44 29.38
C SER A 99 -25.62 7.09 28.69
N VAL A 100 -26.20 6.88 27.50
CA VAL A 100 -25.98 5.65 26.73
C VAL A 100 -24.53 5.52 26.28
N ILE A 101 -23.93 6.57 25.71
CA ILE A 101 -22.51 6.54 25.31
C ILE A 101 -21.60 6.29 26.52
N LEU A 102 -21.93 6.89 27.67
CA LEU A 102 -21.16 6.74 28.89
C LEU A 102 -21.23 5.29 29.41
N GLU A 103 -22.40 4.65 29.38
CA GLU A 103 -22.56 3.23 29.74
C GLU A 103 -21.59 2.34 28.94
N GLU A 104 -21.59 2.46 27.61
CA GLU A 104 -20.70 1.67 26.74
C GLU A 104 -19.21 1.96 27.01
N LEU A 105 -18.87 3.24 27.32
CA LEU A 105 -17.51 3.63 27.68
C LEU A 105 -17.07 3.03 29.02
N GLU A 106 -17.98 2.92 29.99
CA GLU A 106 -17.71 2.29 31.28
C GLU A 106 -17.50 0.79 31.16
N GLU A 107 -18.28 0.10 30.31
CA GLU A 107 -18.08 -1.33 30.01
C GLU A 107 -16.70 -1.57 29.36
N LEU A 108 -16.32 -0.76 28.36
CA LEU A 108 -14.99 -0.84 27.77
C LEU A 108 -13.88 -0.56 28.81
N ARG A 109 -14.07 0.44 29.67
CA ARG A 109 -13.12 0.78 30.74
C ARG A 109 -12.94 -0.40 31.70
N ASP A 110 -13.99 -1.13 32.01
CA ASP A 110 -13.93 -2.28 32.91
C ASP A 110 -13.13 -3.43 32.29
N HIS A 111 -13.25 -3.67 30.99
CA HIS A 111 -12.37 -4.60 30.27
C HIS A 111 -10.90 -4.18 30.31
N VAL A 112 -10.61 -2.89 30.13
CA VAL A 112 -9.23 -2.37 30.22
C VAL A 112 -8.67 -2.56 31.63
N ARG A 113 -9.46 -2.28 32.68
CA ARG A 113 -9.05 -2.46 34.08
C ARG A 113 -8.83 -3.93 34.45
N ALA A 114 -9.57 -4.83 33.82
CA ALA A 114 -9.44 -6.27 34.01
C ALA A 114 -8.36 -6.92 33.13
N ASP A 115 -7.54 -6.15 32.41
CA ASP A 115 -6.54 -6.63 31.46
C ASP A 115 -7.13 -7.53 30.33
N THR A 116 -8.40 -7.30 29.99
CA THR A 116 -9.12 -7.96 28.88
C THR A 116 -9.42 -6.99 27.72
N GLY A 117 -8.83 -5.79 27.75
CA GLY A 117 -9.07 -4.70 26.78
C GLY A 117 -8.68 -4.97 25.32
N ARG A 118 -8.10 -6.15 25.03
CA ARG A 118 -7.80 -6.61 23.66
C ARG A 118 -8.67 -7.78 23.21
N GLY A 119 -9.60 -8.21 24.06
CA GLY A 119 -10.50 -9.33 23.81
C GLY A 119 -11.68 -8.97 22.91
N PRO A 120 -12.46 -9.98 22.49
CA PRO A 120 -13.64 -9.79 21.65
C PRO A 120 -14.70 -8.89 22.30
N GLU A 121 -14.90 -8.99 23.62
CA GLU A 121 -15.86 -8.15 24.35
C GLU A 121 -15.44 -6.67 24.37
N ALA A 122 -14.16 -6.38 24.65
CA ALA A 122 -13.65 -5.01 24.56
C ALA A 122 -13.80 -4.41 23.15
N ARG A 123 -13.57 -5.22 22.11
CA ARG A 123 -13.82 -4.80 20.72
C ARG A 123 -15.30 -4.52 20.46
N LYS A 124 -16.18 -5.36 21.00
CA LYS A 124 -17.64 -5.19 20.92
C LYS A 124 -18.06 -3.86 21.55
N GLU A 125 -17.60 -3.54 22.76
CA GLU A 125 -17.93 -2.26 23.41
C GLU A 125 -17.36 -1.06 22.65
N ALA A 126 -16.16 -1.15 22.08
CA ALA A 126 -15.62 -0.10 21.22
C ALA A 126 -16.48 0.15 19.96
N LEU A 127 -17.04 -0.90 19.35
CA LEU A 127 -17.97 -0.76 18.23
C LEU A 127 -19.31 -0.15 18.66
N GLN A 128 -19.83 -0.52 19.84
CA GLN A 128 -21.04 0.07 20.42
C GLN A 128 -20.85 1.57 20.70
N ILE A 129 -19.71 1.99 21.27
CA ILE A 129 -19.38 3.41 21.46
C ILE A 129 -19.43 4.18 20.12
N ALA A 130 -18.78 3.64 19.07
CA ALA A 130 -18.78 4.27 17.75
C ALA A 130 -20.20 4.36 17.17
N ALA A 131 -20.99 3.29 17.27
CA ALA A 131 -22.37 3.26 16.81
C ALA A 131 -23.26 4.26 17.57
N MET A 132 -23.09 4.38 18.89
CA MET A 132 -23.88 5.30 19.72
C MET A 132 -23.49 6.76 19.46
N GLY A 133 -22.23 7.05 19.14
CA GLY A 133 -21.81 8.36 18.65
C GLY A 133 -22.50 8.76 17.35
N LEU A 134 -22.60 7.84 16.38
CA LEU A 134 -23.35 8.07 15.14
C LEU A 134 -24.85 8.25 15.41
N ARG A 135 -25.42 7.44 16.31
CA ARG A 135 -26.83 7.56 16.70
C ARG A 135 -27.14 8.90 17.36
N TYR A 136 -26.27 9.38 18.26
CA TYR A 136 -26.37 10.70 18.86
C TYR A 136 -26.40 11.79 17.79
N ALA A 137 -25.47 11.76 16.84
CA ALA A 137 -25.42 12.72 15.74
C ALA A 137 -26.69 12.68 14.88
N MET A 138 -27.19 11.48 14.60
CA MET A 138 -28.42 11.27 13.82
C MET A 138 -29.66 11.81 14.53
N ASP A 139 -29.89 11.39 15.78
CA ASP A 139 -31.12 11.66 16.51
C ASP A 139 -31.17 13.09 17.08
N LEU A 140 -30.03 13.67 17.47
CA LEU A 140 -29.96 14.92 18.23
C LEU A 140 -29.27 16.07 17.50
N CYS A 141 -28.43 15.80 16.50
CA CYS A 141 -27.70 16.83 15.75
C CYS A 141 -28.25 17.08 14.34
N GLY A 142 -29.40 16.47 13.99
CA GLY A 142 -30.10 16.76 12.74
C GLY A 142 -29.57 15.97 11.55
N GLY A 143 -29.22 14.70 11.73
CA GLY A 143 -28.79 13.82 10.65
C GLY A 143 -29.92 13.42 9.70
N GLY A 144 -30.43 14.37 8.91
CA GLY A 144 -31.31 14.09 7.76
C GLY A 144 -32.47 15.07 7.56
N ALA A 145 -32.21 16.07 6.69
CA ALA A 145 -33.16 16.81 5.85
C ALA A 145 -34.03 17.96 6.40
N ASP A 146 -34.70 17.92 7.55
CA ASP A 146 -35.83 18.85 7.79
C ASP A 146 -35.87 19.57 9.16
N GLY A 147 -34.82 20.28 9.59
CA GLY A 147 -34.78 20.79 10.97
C GLY A 147 -34.01 22.07 11.30
N ALA A 148 -33.96 23.05 10.40
CA ALA A 148 -33.57 24.44 10.73
C ALA A 148 -34.67 25.41 10.33
#